data_AF-A0A2A8S5P0-F1
#
_entry.id   AF-A0A2A8S5P0-F1
#
_cell.length_a   1.000
_cell.length_b   1.000
_cell.length_c   1.000
_cell.angle_alpha   90.00
_cell.angle_beta   90.00
_cell.angle_gamma   90.00
#
_symmetry.space_group_name_H-M   'P 1'
#
loop_
_entity.id
_entity.type
_entity.pdbx_description
1 polymer ?
#
loop_
_entity_poly.entity_id
_entity_poly.type
_entity_poly.pdbx_seq_one_letter_code
_entity_poly.pdbx_strand_id
1 'polypeptide(L)' 'MAIQTIVSDMSLRLVLNGGTDKNGKAIMKNKQFKNVKTNADLNKVHEVATAIASLQQHKLDAVQLVSTTDVSNQ' A
#
# COMPACT_ATOMS: atom_id res chain seq x y z
N MET A 1 7.50 32.90 -2.34
CA MET A 1 6.34 32.05 -2.61
C MET A 1 6.43 30.83 -1.71
N ALA A 2 5.32 30.40 -1.10
CA ALA A 2 5.31 29.22 -0.24
C ALA A 2 4.96 27.97 -1.06
N ILE A 3 5.70 26.89 -0.86
CA ILE A 3 5.42 25.59 -1.49
C ILE A 3 4.23 24.95 -0.77
N GLN A 4 3.23 24.49 -1.51
CA GLN A 4 2.08 23.74 -0.99
C GLN A 4 2.12 22.29 -1.49
N THR A 5 1.62 21.36 -0.65
CA THR A 5 1.53 19.93 -0.97
C THR A 5 0.12 19.42 -0.75
N ILE A 6 -0.48 18.77 -1.76
CA ILE A 6 -1.82 18.19 -1.69
C ILE A 6 -1.74 16.72 -2.06
N VAL A 7 -2.25 15.83 -1.20
CA VAL A 7 -2.37 14.41 -1.54
C VAL A 7 -3.56 14.24 -2.48
N SER A 8 -3.29 13.93 -3.76
CA SER A 8 -4.31 13.80 -4.80
C SER A 8 -4.90 12.39 -4.88
N ASP A 9 -4.08 11.37 -4.65
CA ASP A 9 -4.49 9.97 -4.74
C ASP A 9 -3.86 9.12 -3.64
N MET A 10 -4.58 8.08 -3.21
CA MET A 10 -4.05 7.08 -2.29
C MET A 10 -4.49 5.65 -2.65
N SER A 11 -3.56 4.71 -2.49
CA SER A 11 -3.76 3.28 -2.74
C SER A 11 -3.25 2.44 -1.57
N LEU A 12 -3.99 1.38 -1.24
CA LEU A 12 -3.54 0.33 -0.33
C LEU A 12 -2.74 -0.71 -1.11
N ARG A 13 -1.54 -1.05 -0.65
CA ARG A 13 -0.70 -2.11 -1.22
C ARG A 13 -0.45 -3.18 -0.16
N LEU A 14 -0.82 -4.41 -0.48
CA LEU A 14 -0.42 -5.60 0.25
C LEU A 14 0.86 -6.14 -0.38
N VAL A 15 1.89 -6.34 0.44
CA VAL A 15 3.12 -7.05 0.06
C VAL A 15 2.98 -8.48 0.56
N LEU A 16 2.99 -9.43 -0.35
CA LEU A 16 2.78 -10.85 -0.07
C LEU A 16 4.07 -11.63 -0.35
N ASN A 17 4.44 -12.50 0.57
CA ASN A 17 5.63 -13.34 0.45
C ASN A 17 5.35 -14.52 -0.51
N GLY A 18 6.03 -14.50 -1.66
CA GLY A 18 5.96 -15.50 -2.71
C GLY A 18 6.96 -16.64 -2.58
N GLY A 19 7.73 -16.69 -1.48
CA GLY A 19 8.82 -17.65 -1.25
C GLY A 19 10.18 -17.10 -1.69
N THR A 20 11.12 -17.99 -1.99
CA THR A 20 12.48 -17.65 -2.45
C THR A 20 12.71 -18.18 -3.86
N ASP A 21 13.49 -17.45 -4.66
CA ASP A 21 13.93 -17.90 -5.97
C ASP A 21 15.08 -18.93 -5.89
N LYS A 22 15.57 -19.36 -7.06
CA LYS A 22 16.68 -20.33 -7.18
C LYS A 22 18.01 -19.83 -6.58
N ASN A 23 18.15 -18.53 -6.39
CA ASN A 23 19.33 -17.88 -5.84
C ASN A 23 19.15 -17.51 -4.35
N GLY A 24 18.05 -17.93 -3.72
CA GLY A 24 17.72 -17.60 -2.33
C GLY A 24 17.15 -16.21 -2.11
N LYS A 25 16.84 -15.45 -3.17
CA LYS A 25 16.25 -14.11 -3.05
C LYS A 25 14.75 -14.22 -2.77
N ALA A 26 14.27 -13.47 -1.79
CA ALA A 26 12.83 -13.41 -1.49
C ALA A 26 12.05 -12.80 -2.67
N ILE A 27 10.98 -13.48 -3.07
CA ILE A 27 10.03 -13.02 -4.09
C ILE A 27 8.89 -12.32 -3.37
N MET A 28 8.71 -11.03 -3.64
CA MET A 28 7.59 -10.26 -3.12
C MET A 28 6.57 -10.00 -4.21
N LYS A 29 5.29 -10.25 -3.91
CA LYS A 29 4.17 -9.99 -4.80
C LYS A 29 3.31 -8.87 -4.23
N ASN A 30 3.06 -7.85 -5.05
CA ASN A 30 2.28 -6.70 -4.65
C ASN A 30 0.84 -6.80 -5.17
N LYS A 31 -0.13 -6.53 -4.31
CA LYS A 31 -1.54 -6.37 -4.70
C LYS A 31 -2.00 -4.97 -4.29
N GLN A 32 -2.45 -4.18 -5.27
CA GLN A 32 -2.80 -2.79 -5.05
C GLN A 32 -4.31 -2.55 -5.21
N PHE A 33 -4.89 -1.84 -4.27
CA PHE A 33 -6.28 -1.42 -4.24
C PHE A 33 -6.30 0.12 -4.30
N LYS A 34 -6.90 0.65 -5.36
CA LYS A 34 -6.96 2.09 -5.63
C LYS A 34 -8.12 2.75 -4.88
N ASN A 35 -8.16 4.07 -4.92
CA ASN A 35 -9.26 4.91 -4.43
C ASN A 35 -9.49 4.79 -2.91
N VAL A 36 -8.40 4.67 -2.15
CA VAL A 36 -8.48 4.79 -0.69
C VAL A 36 -8.61 6.28 -0.38
N LYS A 37 -9.57 6.64 0.48
CA LYS A 37 -9.74 8.04 0.92
C LYS A 37 -8.44 8.53 1.55
N THR A 38 -7.94 9.69 1.14
CA THR A 38 -6.67 10.26 1.64
C THR A 38 -6.66 10.53 3.15
N ASN A 39 -7.84 10.62 3.77
CA ASN A 39 -8.04 10.77 5.21
C ASN A 39 -8.60 9.50 5.89
N ALA A 40 -8.44 8.32 5.28
CA ALA A 40 -8.90 7.06 5.86
C ALA A 40 -8.23 6.78 7.21
N ASP A 41 -9.01 6.26 8.17
CA ASP A 41 -8.50 5.79 9.46
C ASP A 41 -7.54 4.60 9.25
N LEU A 42 -6.30 4.75 9.72
CA LEU A 42 -5.25 3.75 9.57
C LEU A 42 -5.59 2.41 10.24
N ASN A 43 -6.33 2.43 11.35
CA ASN A 43 -6.76 1.20 12.01
C ASN A 43 -7.73 0.43 11.12
N LYS A 44 -8.67 1.14 10.47
CA LYS A 44 -9.63 0.55 9.53
C LYS A 44 -8.97 0.08 8.25
N VAL A 45 -7.99 0.83 7.74
CA VAL A 45 -7.18 0.39 6.60
C VAL A 45 -6.45 -0.91 6.93
N HIS A 46 -5.82 -0.99 8.10
CA HIS A 46 -5.10 -2.18 8.53
C HIS A 46 -6.04 -3.39 8.73
N GLU A 47 -7.18 -3.20 9.39
CA GLU A 47 -8.21 -4.24 9.59
C GLU A 47 -8.66 -4.84 8.25
N VAL A 48 -8.99 -3.98 7.26
CA VAL A 48 -9.39 -4.41 5.91
C VAL A 48 -8.23 -5.08 5.18
N ALA A 49 -7.01 -4.56 5.30
CA ALA A 49 -5.82 -5.15 4.70
C ALA A 49 -5.58 -6.58 5.21
N THR A 50 -5.70 -6.81 6.52
CA THR A 50 -5.59 -8.14 7.14
C THR A 50 -6.72 -9.07 6.68
N ALA A 51 -7.96 -8.58 6.61
CA ALA A 51 -9.10 -9.36 6.14
C ALA A 51 -8.95 -9.76 4.66
N ILE A 52 -8.45 -8.88 3.80
CA ILE A 52 -8.19 -9.22 2.39
C ILE A 52 -7.02 -10.20 2.30
N ALA A 53 -5.99 -10.01 3.10
CA ALA A 53 -4.80 -10.86 3.11
C ALA A 53 -5.10 -12.30 3.53
N SER A 54 -6.04 -12.51 4.46
CA SER A 54 -6.46 -13.85 4.88
C SER A 54 -7.14 -14.65 3.75
N LEU A 55 -7.65 -13.96 2.72
CA LEU A 55 -8.22 -14.56 1.51
C LEU A 55 -7.18 -14.82 0.41
N GLN A 56 -5.91 -14.47 0.62
CA GLN A 56 -4.86 -14.67 -0.37
C GLN A 56 -4.11 -15.99 -0.13
N GLN A 57 -3.54 -16.54 -1.20
CA GLN A 57 -2.71 -17.75 -1.13
C GLN A 57 -1.35 -17.51 -0.44
N HIS A 58 -0.81 -16.30 -0.57
CA HIS A 58 0.51 -15.94 -0.07
C HIS A 58 0.39 -15.19 1.26
N LYS A 59 1.35 -15.43 2.17
CA LYS A 59 1.38 -14.77 3.49
C LYS A 59 1.60 -13.27 3.34
N LEU A 60 0.91 -12.49 4.16
CA LEU A 60 1.14 -11.05 4.25
C LEU A 60 2.51 -10.78 4.90
N ASP A 61 3.32 -9.98 4.21
CA ASP A 61 4.63 -9.51 4.67
C ASP A 61 4.53 -8.07 5.18
N ALA A 62 3.82 -7.20 4.44
CA ALA A 62 3.60 -5.82 4.84
C ALA A 62 2.29 -5.22 4.30
N VAL A 63 1.79 -4.21 5.01
CA VAL A 63 0.70 -3.33 4.59
C VAL A 63 1.28 -1.95 4.33
N GLN A 64 1.03 -1.39 3.14
CA GLN A 64 1.57 -0.09 2.72
C GLN A 64 0.45 0.80 2.20
N LEU A 65 0.52 2.10 2.51
CA LEU A 65 -0.24 3.14 1.82
C LEU A 65 0.70 3.86 0.86
N VAL A 66 0.28 3.99 -0.39
CA VAL A 66 1.02 4.65 -1.45
C VAL A 66 0.20 5.84 -1.91
N SER A 67 0.75 7.04 -1.79
CA SER A 67 0.07 8.28 -2.13
C SER A 67 0.80 9.05 -3.23
N THR A 68 0.03 9.70 -4.08
CA THR A 68 0.53 10.75 -5.00
C THR A 68 0.32 12.09 -4.33
N THR A 69 1.35 12.93 -4.32
CA THR A 69 1.29 14.27 -3.74
C THR A 69 1.71 15.29 -4.79
N ASP A 70 0.83 16.24 -5.07
CA ASP A 70 1.11 17.35 -5.95
C ASP A 70 1.81 18.47 -5.17
N VAL A 71 2.89 18.99 -5.75
CA VAL A 71 3.72 20.04 -5.15
C VAL A 71 3.69 21.26 -6.06
N SER A 72 3.22 22.40 -5.55
CA SER A 72 3.08 23.63 -6.34
C SER A 72 3.48 24.88 -5.57
N ASN A 73 3.93 25.91 -6.30
CA ASN A 73 4.11 27.25 -5.77
C ASN A 73 2.88 28.10 -6.12
N GLN A 74 2.33 28.82 -5.13
CA GLN A 74 1.37 29.89 -5.38
C GLN A 74 2.07 31.23 -5.58
#